data_AF-A0AA43J5J4-F1
#
_entry.id   AF-A0AA43J5J4-F1
#
_cell.length_a   1.000
_cell.length_b   1.000
_cell.length_c   1.000
_cell.angle_alpha   90.00
_cell.angle_beta   90.00
_cell.angle_gamma   90.00
#
_symmetry.space_group_name_H-M   'P 1'
#
loop_
_entity.id
_entity.type
_entity.pdbx_description
1 polymer ?
#
loop_
_entity_poly.entity_id
_entity_poly.type
_entity_poly.pdbx_seq_one_letter_code
_entity_poly.pdbx_strand_id
1 'polypeptide(L)'
;MTILPRTRAQWRTGGLYALAALALLFIPGAAAAAQAGGQHLGERLQIWWAIPFAGILLSIALFPLFAPHWWHRNFPVVSLFWALLFAVPFII
;
A
#
# COMPACT_ATOMS: atom_id res chain seq x y z
N MET A 1 16.71 20.63 49.54
CA MET A 1 15.40 20.23 48.97
C MET A 1 15.30 20.84 47.58
N THR A 2 15.73 20.13 46.54
CA THR A 2 15.66 20.61 45.15
C THR A 2 14.81 19.64 44.36
N ILE A 3 13.55 20.02 44.15
CA ILE A 3 12.56 19.26 43.37
C ILE A 3 12.82 19.55 41.90
N LEU A 4 13.30 18.56 41.13
CA LEU A 4 13.49 18.69 39.68
C LEU A 4 12.13 18.63 38.95
N PRO A 5 11.87 19.50 37.96
CA PRO A 5 10.61 19.52 37.21
C PRO A 5 10.54 18.38 36.18
N ARG A 6 9.97 17.23 36.56
CA ARG A 6 9.63 16.11 35.66
C ARG A 6 8.19 16.23 35.14
N THR A 7 7.89 17.00 34.07
CA THR A 7 6.48 17.01 33.58
C THR A 7 6.19 17.35 32.11
N ARG A 8 7.15 17.44 31.17
CA ARG A 8 6.77 17.62 29.74
C ARG A 8 7.38 16.63 28.75
N ALA A 9 8.62 16.22 28.94
CA ALA A 9 9.24 15.21 28.08
C ALA A 9 8.64 13.80 28.34
N GLN A 10 8.41 13.46 29.61
CA GLN A 10 7.88 12.15 30.04
C GLN A 10 6.51 11.79 29.42
N TRP A 11 5.64 12.78 29.20
CA TRP A 11 4.31 12.57 28.60
C TRP A 11 4.37 12.24 27.11
N ARG A 12 5.31 12.87 26.38
CA ARG A 12 5.54 12.60 24.95
C ARG A 12 6.22 11.24 24.75
N THR A 13 7.24 10.95 25.55
CA THR A 13 7.98 9.68 25.44
C THR A 13 7.11 8.49 25.90
N GLY A 14 6.29 8.66 26.94
CA GLY A 14 5.33 7.64 27.39
C GLY A 14 4.32 7.26 26.30
N GLY A 15 3.78 8.24 25.57
CA GLY A 15 2.90 7.99 24.43
C GLY A 15 3.60 7.23 23.29
N LEU A 16 4.85 7.56 22.99
CA LEU A 16 5.64 6.85 21.97
C LEU A 16 5.90 5.39 22.37
N TYR A 17 6.20 5.11 23.64
CA TYR A 17 6.36 3.75 24.14
C TYR A 17 5.04 2.96 24.12
N ALA A 18 3.91 3.59 24.44
CA ALA A 18 2.60 2.96 24.36
C ALA A 18 2.21 2.61 22.90
N LEU A 19 2.48 3.52 21.95
CA LEU A 19 2.26 3.26 20.52
C LEU A 19 3.18 2.16 19.99
N ALA A 20 4.45 2.16 20.39
CA ALA A 20 5.39 1.10 20.04
C ALA A 20 4.94 -0.25 20.61
N ALA A 21 4.53 -0.31 21.89
CA ALA A 21 4.01 -1.52 22.53
C ALA A 21 2.72 -2.03 21.86
N LEU A 22 1.82 -1.12 21.47
CA LEU A 22 0.62 -1.46 20.71
C LEU A 22 0.99 -2.03 19.33
N ALA A 23 1.93 -1.42 18.61
CA ALA A 23 2.42 -1.92 17.33
C ALA A 23 3.09 -3.30 17.46
N LEU A 24 3.85 -3.53 18.54
CA LEU A 24 4.49 -4.81 18.87
C LEU A 24 3.47 -5.95 19.07
N LEU A 25 2.26 -5.66 19.55
CA LEU A 25 1.18 -6.66 19.64
C LEU A 25 0.70 -7.17 18.28
N PHE A 26 0.85 -6.39 17.20
CA PHE A 26 0.42 -6.77 15.85
C PHE A 26 1.51 -7.53 15.06
N ILE A 27 2.76 -7.57 15.56
CA ILE A 27 3.90 -8.24 14.87
C ILE A 27 3.69 -9.75 14.70
N PRO A 28 3.22 -10.52 15.72
CA PRO A 28 3.00 -11.95 15.56
C PRO A 28 1.93 -12.29 14.51
N GLY A 29 0.88 -11.45 14.42
CA GLY A 29 -0.19 -11.61 13.42
C GLY A 29 0.31 -11.36 11.99
N ALA A 30 1.19 -10.37 11.80
CA ALA A 30 1.81 -10.09 10.51
C ALA A 30 2.80 -11.21 10.09
N ALA A 31 3.55 -11.77 11.03
CA ALA A 31 4.48 -12.88 10.76
C ALA A 31 3.73 -14.18 10.41
N ALA A 32 2.63 -14.49 11.11
CA ALA A 32 1.78 -15.64 10.79
C ALA A 32 1.10 -15.50 9.41
N ALA A 33 0.63 -14.30 9.06
CA ALA A 33 0.09 -14.01 7.72
C ALA A 33 1.17 -14.17 6.62
N ALA A 34 2.41 -13.77 6.90
CA ALA A 34 3.53 -13.95 5.97
C ALA A 34 3.94 -15.43 5.82
N GLN A 35 3.89 -16.24 6.88
CA GLN A 35 4.17 -17.68 6.81
C GLN A 35 3.06 -18.46 6.08
N ALA A 36 1.80 -18.03 6.18
CA ALA A 36 0.69 -18.62 5.41
C ALA A 36 0.79 -18.37 3.89
N GLY A 37 1.47 -17.30 3.46
CA GLY A 37 1.64 -16.93 2.03
C GLY A 37 3.07 -17.10 1.47
N GLY A 38 4.04 -17.50 2.30
CA GLY A 38 5.47 -17.31 2.02
C GLY A 38 6.14 -18.31 1.10
N GLN A 39 5.52 -19.45 0.76
CA GLN A 39 6.24 -20.53 0.07
C GLN A 39 6.13 -20.55 -1.46
N HIS A 40 5.24 -19.75 -2.09
CA HIS A 40 5.10 -19.77 -3.56
C HIS A 40 4.60 -18.44 -4.16
N LEU A 41 4.86 -17.29 -3.55
CA LEU A 41 4.32 -16.02 -4.06
C LEU A 41 4.90 -15.67 -5.46
N GLY A 42 6.17 -16.00 -5.72
CA GLY A 42 6.81 -15.78 -7.03
C GLY A 42 6.40 -16.80 -8.12
N GLU A 43 6.06 -18.03 -7.76
CA GLU A 43 5.64 -19.08 -8.71
C GLU A 43 4.12 -19.09 -8.95
N ARG A 44 3.34 -18.53 -8.02
CA ARG A 44 1.87 -18.40 -8.12
C ARG A 44 1.39 -16.99 -8.41
N LEU A 45 2.26 -15.98 -8.48
CA LEU A 45 1.92 -14.74 -9.18
C LEU A 45 1.83 -15.07 -10.67
N GLN A 46 0.67 -15.57 -11.07
CA GLN A 46 0.37 -15.84 -12.46
C GLN A 46 0.58 -14.53 -13.24
N ILE A 47 1.18 -14.61 -14.43
CA ILE A 47 1.48 -13.45 -15.29
C ILE A 47 0.27 -12.52 -15.47
N TRP A 48 -0.94 -13.06 -15.30
CA TRP A 48 -2.22 -12.38 -15.25
C TRP A 48 -2.26 -11.17 -14.30
N TRP A 49 -1.58 -11.22 -13.15
CA TRP A 49 -1.49 -10.10 -12.21
C TRP A 49 -0.62 -8.94 -12.73
N ALA A 50 0.33 -9.23 -13.62
CA ALA A 50 1.16 -8.20 -14.25
C ALA A 50 0.40 -7.42 -15.35
N ILE A 51 -0.68 -7.99 -15.89
CA ILE A 51 -1.48 -7.36 -16.97
C ILE A 51 -2.05 -5.99 -16.56
N PRO A 52 -2.78 -5.83 -15.43
CA PRO A 52 -3.32 -4.52 -15.07
C PRO A 52 -2.22 -3.49 -14.77
N PHE A 53 -1.07 -3.94 -14.26
CA PHE A 53 0.08 -3.08 -13.99
C PHE A 53 0.77 -2.61 -15.29
N ALA A 54 1.10 -3.55 -16.19
CA ALA A 54 1.66 -3.22 -17.50
C ALA A 54 0.67 -2.38 -18.33
N GLY A 55 -0.63 -2.64 -18.22
CA GLY A 55 -1.69 -1.93 -18.91
C GLY A 55 -1.77 -0.44 -18.55
N ILE A 56 -1.72 -0.10 -17.25
CA ILE A 56 -1.72 1.30 -16.84
C ILE A 56 -0.44 2.01 -17.26
N LEU A 57 0.72 1.35 -17.16
CA LEU A 57 2.01 1.91 -17.60
C LEU A 57 2.03 2.18 -19.10
N LEU A 58 1.51 1.24 -19.90
CA LEU A 58 1.41 1.41 -21.34
C LEU A 58 0.43 2.55 -21.69
N SER A 59 -0.67 2.66 -20.93
CA SER A 59 -1.65 3.73 -21.12
C SER A 59 -1.04 5.11 -20.90
N ILE A 60 -0.31 5.31 -19.80
CA ILE A 60 0.34 6.60 -19.50
C ILE A 60 1.51 6.92 -20.44
N ALA A 61 2.05 5.93 -21.15
CA ALA A 61 3.11 6.14 -22.13
C ALA A 61 2.56 6.48 -23.53
N LEU A 62 1.53 5.75 -23.98
CA LEU A 62 0.99 5.88 -25.35
C LEU A 62 0.01 7.05 -25.48
N PHE A 63 -1.00 7.15 -24.61
CA PHE A 63 -2.06 8.15 -24.77
C PHE A 63 -1.61 9.62 -24.73
N PRO A 64 -0.67 10.05 -23.87
CA PRO A 64 -0.17 11.42 -23.94
C PRO A 64 0.62 11.73 -25.22
N LEU A 65 1.18 10.71 -25.88
CA LEU A 65 1.89 10.89 -27.16
C LEU A 65 0.92 11.02 -28.35
N PHE A 66 -0.19 10.29 -28.35
CA PHE A 66 -1.17 10.33 -29.45
C PHE A 66 -2.20 11.45 -29.32
N ALA A 67 -2.68 11.75 -28.10
CA ALA A 67 -3.79 12.69 -27.90
C ALA A 67 -3.73 13.37 -26.50
N PRO A 68 -2.83 14.34 -26.29
CA PRO A 68 -2.62 14.97 -24.99
C PRO A 68 -3.86 15.70 -24.44
N HIS A 69 -4.66 16.33 -25.30
CA HIS A 69 -5.88 17.04 -24.90
C HIS A 69 -6.98 16.10 -24.39
N TRP A 70 -7.12 14.91 -24.99
CA TRP A 70 -8.09 13.91 -24.55
C TRP A 70 -7.61 13.21 -23.27
N TRP A 71 -6.30 12.93 -23.19
CA TRP A 71 -5.69 12.25 -22.06
C TRP A 71 -5.88 12.99 -20.74
N HIS A 72 -5.68 14.31 -20.70
CA HIS A 72 -5.86 15.10 -19.47
C HIS A 72 -7.27 15.03 -18.90
N ARG A 73 -8.29 14.87 -19.75
CA ARG A 73 -9.69 14.76 -19.31
C ARG A 73 -10.07 13.33 -18.89
N ASN A 74 -9.46 12.31 -19.51
CA ASN A 74 -9.87 10.91 -19.37
C ASN A 74 -8.87 10.04 -18.58
N PHE A 75 -7.74 10.58 -18.15
CA PHE A 75 -6.76 9.88 -17.29
C PHE A 75 -7.40 9.20 -16.07
N PRO A 76 -8.32 9.84 -15.32
CA PRO A 76 -8.96 9.20 -14.16
C PRO A 76 -9.80 7.99 -14.57
N VAL A 77 -10.47 8.06 -15.72
CA VAL A 77 -11.32 6.97 -16.24
C VAL A 77 -10.46 5.77 -16.64
N VAL A 78 -9.35 6.01 -17.34
CA VAL A 78 -8.41 4.94 -17.73
C VAL A 78 -7.76 4.31 -16.50
N SER A 79 -7.36 5.12 -15.52
CA SER A 79 -6.77 4.63 -14.27
C SER A 79 -7.78 3.81 -13.45
N LEU A 80 -9.04 4.27 -13.40
CA LEU A 80 -10.12 3.55 -12.71
C LEU A 80 -10.43 2.21 -13.40
N PHE A 81 -10.43 2.17 -14.73
CA PHE A 81 -10.63 0.91 -15.47
C PHE A 81 -9.58 -0.13 -15.08
N TRP A 82 -8.29 0.22 -15.10
CA TRP A 82 -7.21 -0.69 -14.71
C TRP A 82 -7.25 -1.05 -13.22
N ALA A 83 -7.59 -0.10 -12.35
CA ALA A 83 -7.75 -0.35 -10.92
C ALA A 83 -8.89 -1.32 -10.61
N LEU A 84 -10.03 -1.16 -11.28
CA LEU A 84 -11.15 -2.09 -11.16
C LEU A 84 -10.79 -3.47 -11.69
N LEU A 85 -10.11 -3.56 -12.84
CA LEU A 85 -9.66 -4.83 -13.38
C LEU A 85 -8.72 -5.59 -12.41
N PHE A 86 -7.87 -4.86 -11.69
CA PHE A 86 -7.04 -5.42 -10.62
C PHE A 86 -7.87 -5.79 -9.38
N ALA A 87 -8.87 -5.00 -9.01
CA ALA A 87 -9.69 -5.20 -7.81
C ALA A 87 -10.74 -6.32 -7.93
N VAL A 88 -11.30 -6.55 -9.12
CA VAL A 88 -12.32 -7.57 -9.40
C VAL A 88 -11.96 -8.96 -8.84
N PRO A 89 -10.77 -9.53 -9.10
CA PRO A 89 -10.41 -10.85 -8.55
C PRO A 89 -10.22 -10.88 -7.02
N PHE A 90 -10.19 -9.73 -6.34
CA PHE A 90 -10.19 -9.67 -4.87
C PHE A 90 -11.58 -9.49 -4.26
N ILE A 91 -12.57 -9.13 -5.07
CA ILE A 91 -13.95 -8.86 -4.63
C ILE A 91 -14.83 -10.11 -4.82
N ILE A 92 -14.47 -11.00 -5.74
CA ILE A 92 -15.15 -12.28 -6.01
C ILE A 92 -14.46 -13.38 -5.21
#